data_AF-A0A379WHC5-F1
#
_entry.id   AF-A0A379WHC5-F1
#
_cell.length_a   1.000
_cell.length_b   1.000
_cell.length_c   1.000
_cell.angle_alpha   90.00
_cell.angle_beta   90.00
_cell.angle_gamma   90.00
#
_symmetry.space_group_name_H-M   'P 1'
#
loop_
_entity.id
_entity.type
_entity.pdbx_description
1 polymer ?
#
loop_
_entity_poly.entity_id
_entity_poly.type
_entity_poly.pdbx_seq_one_letter_code
_entity_poly.pdbx_strand_id
1 'polypeptide(L)'
;MSFMLALPKISLHGAGAIADMVNLVANKQWGKALIVTDGQLVKLGLLDSLFSALDEHQMSYHLFDEVFPNRQKSWCRKVLRHIRAQNVTTLSPSAAAARSIPQKR
;
A
#
# COMPACT_ATOMS: atom_id res chain seq x y z
N MET A 1 -25.79 -26.14 0.11
CA MET A 1 -24.91 -25.31 0.96
C MET A 1 -24.31 -24.22 0.08
N SER A 2 -24.46 -22.95 0.46
CA SER A 2 -23.83 -21.82 -0.24
C SER A 2 -22.50 -21.47 0.43
N PHE A 3 -21.53 -21.00 -0.36
CA PHE A 3 -20.26 -20.47 0.12
C PHE A 3 -20.01 -19.09 -0.47
N MET A 4 -19.29 -18.24 0.25
CA MET A 4 -18.95 -16.88 -0.18
C MET A 4 -17.46 -16.80 -0.49
N LEU A 5 -17.13 -16.24 -1.65
CA LEU A 5 -15.76 -15.93 -2.04
C LEU A 5 -15.51 -14.43 -1.93
N ALA A 6 -14.57 -14.04 -1.07
CA ALA A 6 -14.12 -12.66 -0.93
C ALA A 6 -12.91 -12.42 -1.85
N LEU A 7 -13.16 -12.01 -3.09
CA LEU A 7 -12.11 -11.71 -4.07
C LEU A 7 -11.85 -10.20 -4.16
N PRO A 8 -10.61 -9.79 -4.48
CA PRO A 8 -10.33 -8.41 -4.86
C PRO A 8 -11.23 -7.97 -6.03
N LYS A 9 -11.74 -6.74 -5.96
CA LYS A 9 -12.58 -6.17 -7.03
C LYS A 9 -11.81 -5.99 -8.34
N ILE A 10 -10.50 -5.76 -8.24
CA ILE A 10 -9.58 -5.58 -9.36
C ILE A 10 -8.35 -6.44 -9.08
N SER A 11 -7.92 -7.22 -10.06
CA SER A 11 -6.69 -8.00 -10.02
C SER A 11 -6.00 -7.87 -11.38
N LEU A 12 -4.86 -7.19 -11.41
CA LEU A 12 -4.06 -6.96 -12.61
C LEU A 12 -2.96 -8.02 -12.69
N HIS A 13 -2.74 -8.59 -13.87
CA HIS A 13 -1.71 -9.62 -14.11
C HIS A 13 -1.08 -9.43 -15.49
N GLY A 14 0.17 -9.86 -15.64
CA GLY A 14 0.91 -9.79 -16.90
C GLY A 14 2.01 -8.72 -16.90
N ALA A 15 2.81 -8.69 -17.96
CA ALA A 15 3.81 -7.65 -18.17
C ALA A 15 3.11 -6.29 -18.34
N GLY A 16 3.60 -5.27 -17.65
CA GLY A 16 3.01 -3.92 -17.68
C GLY A 16 1.92 -3.66 -16.63
N ALA A 17 1.51 -4.68 -15.85
CA ALA A 17 0.45 -4.53 -14.83
C ALA A 17 0.72 -3.42 -13.78
N ILE A 18 1.99 -3.10 -13.52
CA ILE A 18 2.39 -2.01 -12.61
C ILE A 18 2.02 -0.65 -13.22
N ALA A 19 2.29 -0.43 -14.51
CA ALA A 19 1.94 0.80 -15.20
C ALA A 19 0.42 0.97 -15.28
N ASP A 20 -0.31 -0.10 -15.60
CA ASP A 20 -1.78 -0.10 -15.59
C ASP A 20 -2.34 0.24 -14.21
N MET A 21 -1.73 -0.27 -13.15
CA MET A 21 -2.09 0.08 -11.79
C MET A 21 -1.89 1.58 -11.52
N VAL A 22 -0.73 2.16 -11.86
CA VAL A 22 -0.49 3.60 -11.64
C VAL A 22 -1.47 4.44 -12.45
N ASN A 23 -1.74 4.09 -13.70
CA ASN A 23 -2.75 4.74 -14.55
C ASN A 23 -4.14 4.74 -13.92
N LEU A 24 -4.56 3.61 -13.33
CA LEU A 24 -5.85 3.51 -12.64
C LEU A 24 -5.90 4.41 -11.40
N VAL A 25 -4.79 4.53 -10.67
CA VAL A 25 -4.69 5.35 -9.46
C VAL A 25 -4.62 6.84 -9.78
N ALA A 26 -3.84 7.23 -10.78
CA ALA A 26 -3.66 8.63 -11.20
C ALA A 26 -5.00 9.28 -11.57
N ASN A 27 -5.88 8.52 -12.25
CA ASN A 27 -7.22 8.99 -12.64
C ASN A 27 -8.19 9.21 -11.46
N LYS A 28 -7.85 8.77 -10.25
CA LYS A 28 -8.74 8.87 -9.08
C LYS A 28 -8.44 10.05 -8.16
N GLN A 29 -7.45 10.90 -8.51
CA GLN A 29 -7.02 12.06 -7.70
C GLN A 29 -6.75 11.69 -6.23
N TRP A 30 -6.19 10.50 -6.01
CA TRP A 30 -5.74 10.13 -4.69
C TRP A 30 -4.52 10.99 -4.35
N GLY A 31 -4.46 11.48 -3.11
CA GLY A 31 -3.38 12.34 -2.64
C GLY A 31 -2.06 11.58 -2.52
N LYS A 32 -1.29 11.87 -1.48
CA LYS A 32 0.01 11.21 -1.28
C LYS A 32 -0.14 9.70 -1.09
N ALA A 33 0.57 8.90 -1.87
CA ALA A 33 0.61 7.44 -1.76
C ALA A 33 1.58 6.97 -0.65
N LEU A 34 1.32 5.82 -0.04
CA LEU A 34 2.25 5.17 0.90
C LEU A 34 2.59 3.78 0.38
N ILE A 35 3.86 3.59 0.05
CA ILE A 35 4.41 2.32 -0.40
C ILE A 35 4.94 1.60 0.84
N VAL A 36 4.37 0.44 1.13
CA VAL A 36 4.74 -0.40 2.29
C VAL A 36 5.41 -1.65 1.75
N THR A 37 6.71 -1.80 2.01
CA THR A 37 7.53 -2.90 1.47
C THR A 37 8.64 -3.26 2.45
N ASP A 38 9.39 -4.31 2.16
CA ASP A 38 10.65 -4.58 2.85
C ASP A 38 11.83 -3.90 2.14
N GLY A 39 12.80 -3.46 2.93
CA GLY A 39 14.00 -2.79 2.40
C GLY A 39 14.90 -3.69 1.55
N GLN A 40 14.72 -5.01 1.55
CA GLN A 40 15.50 -5.87 0.65
C GLN A 40 14.99 -5.77 -0.78
N LEU A 41 13.67 -5.77 -1.00
CA LEU A 41 13.07 -5.58 -2.33
C LEU A 41 13.44 -4.23 -2.95
N VAL A 42 13.51 -3.17 -2.12
CA VAL A 42 13.98 -1.85 -2.56
C VAL A 42 15.43 -1.92 -3.01
N LYS A 43 16.32 -2.53 -2.22
CA LYS A 43 17.75 -2.65 -2.54
C LYS A 43 18.03 -3.51 -3.78
N LEU A 44 17.15 -4.45 -4.09
CA LEU A 44 17.24 -5.30 -5.28
C LEU A 44 16.71 -4.60 -6.56
N GLY A 45 16.18 -3.37 -6.46
CA GLY A 45 15.66 -2.63 -7.62
C GLY A 45 14.33 -3.17 -8.17
N LEU A 46 13.66 -4.06 -7.44
CA LEU A 46 12.42 -4.70 -7.93
C LEU A 46 11.24 -3.72 -8.00
N LEU A 47 11.34 -2.59 -7.31
CA LEU A 47 10.34 -1.53 -7.29
C LEU A 47 10.67 -0.35 -8.22
N ASP A 48 11.78 -0.40 -8.94
CA ASP A 48 12.21 0.73 -9.80
C ASP A 48 11.14 1.06 -10.85
N SER A 49 10.54 0.04 -11.45
CA SER A 49 9.42 0.21 -12.39
C SER A 49 8.20 0.89 -11.77
N LEU A 50 7.94 0.68 -10.48
CA LEU A 50 6.85 1.34 -9.75
C LEU A 50 7.19 2.80 -9.48
N PHE A 51 8.42 3.10 -9.04
CA PHE A 51 8.85 4.48 -8.78
C PHE A 51 8.87 5.30 -10.06
N SER A 52 9.42 4.78 -11.15
CA SER A 52 9.40 5.44 -12.46
C SER A 52 7.97 5.74 -12.92
N ALA A 53 7.05 4.78 -12.81
CA ALA A 53 5.67 5.01 -13.19
C ALA A 53 4.99 6.08 -12.31
N LEU A 54 5.25 6.11 -11.00
CA LEU A 54 4.71 7.16 -10.12
C LEU A 54 5.29 8.54 -10.46
N ASP A 55 6.57 8.62 -10.78
CA ASP A 55 7.26 9.85 -11.14
C ASP A 55 6.74 10.39 -12.49
N GLU A 56 6.51 9.53 -13.48
CA GLU A 56 5.89 9.88 -14.77
C GLU A 56 4.52 10.53 -14.59
N HIS A 57 3.73 10.06 -13.62
CA HIS A 57 2.42 10.61 -13.27
C HIS A 57 2.47 11.73 -12.22
N GLN A 58 3.67 12.18 -11.82
CA GLN A 58 3.90 13.23 -10.81
C GLN A 58 3.18 12.95 -9.47
N MET A 59 3.09 11.66 -9.12
CA MET A 59 2.40 11.22 -7.92
C MET A 59 3.31 11.29 -6.70
N SER A 60 2.92 12.11 -5.71
CA SER A 60 3.63 12.16 -4.44
C SER A 60 3.51 10.84 -3.69
N TYR A 61 4.62 10.26 -3.24
CA TYR A 61 4.63 9.05 -2.42
C TYR A 61 5.48 9.18 -1.16
N HIS A 62 5.28 8.26 -0.22
CA HIS A 62 6.12 8.03 0.94
C HIS A 62 6.49 6.54 0.98
N LEU A 63 7.76 6.23 1.18
CA LEU A 63 8.24 4.85 1.30
C LEU A 63 8.33 4.44 2.78
N PHE A 64 7.81 3.27 3.11
CA PHE A 64 8.02 2.59 4.38
C PHE A 64 8.61 1.20 4.10
N ASP A 65 9.90 1.04 4.39
CA ASP A 65 10.71 -0.13 4.04
C ASP A 65 11.05 -1.04 5.25
N GLU A 66 10.53 -0.72 6.43
CA GLU A 66 10.78 -1.48 7.67
C GLU A 66 9.84 -2.69 7.85
N VAL A 67 9.30 -3.26 6.77
CA VAL A 67 8.48 -4.48 6.85
C VAL A 67 9.40 -5.70 6.93
N PHE A 68 9.13 -6.57 7.90
CA PHE A 68 9.84 -7.84 8.06
C PHE A 68 8.88 -9.01 7.89
N PRO A 69 9.32 -10.09 7.20
CA PRO A 69 8.52 -11.30 7.10
C PRO A 69 8.20 -11.83 8.51
N ASN A 70 6.93 -12.19 8.72
CA ASN A 70 6.43 -12.83 9.95
C ASN A 70 6.39 -11.99 11.26
N ARG A 71 6.53 -10.65 11.23
CA ARG A 71 6.41 -9.79 12.45
C ARG A 71 5.20 -8.86 12.50
N GLN A 72 4.01 -9.39 12.21
CA GLN A 72 2.75 -8.67 11.95
C GLN A 72 2.36 -7.57 12.96
N LYS A 73 2.54 -7.75 14.28
CA LYS A 73 2.02 -6.79 15.28
C LYS A 73 2.88 -5.54 15.49
N SER A 74 4.16 -5.59 15.17
CA SER A 74 5.12 -4.53 15.53
C SER A 74 5.18 -3.41 14.49
N TRP A 75 5.18 -3.76 13.20
CA TRP A 75 5.26 -2.79 12.11
C TRP A 75 3.89 -2.17 11.77
N CYS A 76 2.76 -2.87 11.97
CA CYS A 76 1.42 -2.28 11.75
C CYS A 76 1.20 -0.98 12.51
N ARG A 77 1.63 -0.91 13.78
CA ARG A 77 1.55 0.33 14.57
C ARG A 77 2.46 1.43 14.02
N LYS A 78 3.62 1.07 13.50
CA LYS A 78 4.53 2.04 12.84
C LYS A 78 3.91 2.59 11.56
N VAL A 79 3.37 1.73 10.70
CA VAL A 79 2.67 2.13 9.47
C VAL A 79 1.50 3.07 9.78
N LEU A 80 0.67 2.74 10.79
CA LEU A 80 -0.42 3.62 11.23
C LEU A 80 0.04 5.01 11.67
N ARG A 81 1.20 5.11 12.33
CA ARG A 81 1.79 6.41 12.70
C ARG A 81 2.24 7.18 11.46
N HIS A 82 2.86 6.51 10.48
CA HIS A 82 3.28 7.15 9.24
C HIS A 82 2.09 7.65 8.42
N ILE A 83 1.01 6.86 8.31
CA ILE A 83 -0.24 7.28 7.65
C ILE A 83 -0.78 8.56 8.29
N ARG A 84 -0.83 8.61 9.63
CA ARG A 84 -1.33 9.78 10.37
C ARG A 84 -0.42 11.00 10.24
N ALA A 85 0.91 10.80 10.26
CA ALA A 85 1.88 11.89 10.19
C ALA A 85 2.02 12.48 8.78
N GLN A 86 1.83 11.67 7.74
CA GLN A 86 2.08 12.04 6.34
C GLN A 86 0.81 12.42 5.57
N ASN A 87 -0.35 12.43 6.23
CA ASN A 87 -1.67 12.69 5.64
C ASN A 87 -1.93 11.88 4.34
N VAL A 88 -1.58 10.59 4.39
CA VAL A 88 -1.65 9.68 3.24
C VAL A 88 -3.02 9.03 3.16
N THR A 89 -3.60 8.99 1.96
CA THR A 89 -4.83 8.24 1.69
C THR A 89 -4.50 6.75 1.52
N THR A 90 -5.07 5.90 2.36
CA THR A 90 -4.84 4.44 2.30
C THR A 90 -5.93 3.71 1.52
N LEU A 91 -5.53 2.83 0.61
CA LEU A 91 -6.40 1.89 -0.09
C LEU A 91 -6.47 0.56 0.65
N SER A 92 -7.10 0.52 1.81
CA SER A 92 -7.50 -0.75 2.42
C SER A 92 -8.68 -0.56 3.35
N PRO A 93 -9.80 -1.29 3.14
CA PRO A 93 -10.91 -1.34 4.10
C PRO A 93 -10.47 -1.83 5.49
N SER A 94 -9.35 -2.55 5.59
CA SER A 94 -8.82 -3.08 6.87
C SER A 94 -8.31 -1.98 7.80
N ALA A 95 -7.84 -0.84 7.25
CA ALA A 95 -7.40 0.30 8.04
C ALA A 95 -8.55 1.02 8.78
N ALA A 96 -9.79 0.90 8.28
CA ALA A 96 -10.98 1.41 8.96
C ALA A 96 -11.32 0.56 10.20
N ALA A 97 -11.13 -0.77 10.12
CA ALA A 97 -11.34 -1.68 11.25
C ALA A 97 -10.33 -1.50 12.39
N ALA A 98 -9.13 -0.98 12.11
CA ALA A 98 -8.15 -0.67 13.16
C ALA A 98 -8.57 0.50 14.08
N ARG A 99 -9.56 1.31 13.69
CA ARG A 99 -10.12 2.39 14.55
C ARG A 99 -11.10 1.87 15.60
N SER A 100 -11.62 0.65 15.47
CA SER A 100 -12.61 0.08 16.38
C SER A 100 -12.05 -0.92 17.40
N ILE A 101 -10.73 -1.12 17.44
CA ILE A 101 -10.12 -2.00 18.44
C ILE A 101 -9.88 -1.19 19.73
N PRO A 102 -10.64 -1.43 20.82
CA PRO A 102 -10.42 -0.73 22.07
C PRO A 102 -9.05 -1.11 22.62
N GLN A 103 -8.23 -0.09 22.91
CA GLN A 103 -6.98 -0.27 23.68
C GLN A 103 -7.37 -0.70 25.10
N LYS A 104 -7.23 -1.99 25.39
CA LYS A 104 -7.24 -2.47 26.77
C LYS A 104 -6.09 -1.80 27.52
N ARG A 105 -6.45 -1.10 28.60
CA ARG A 105 -5.56 -0.58 29.63
C ARG A 105 -4.72 -1.70 30.24
#